data_AF-A0A2C9K1C8-F1
#
_entry.id   AF-A0A2C9K1C8-F1
#
_cell.length_a   1.000
_cell.length_b   1.000
_cell.length_c   1.000
_cell.angle_alpha   90.00
_cell.angle_beta   90.00
_cell.angle_gamma   90.00
#
_symmetry.space_group_name_H-M   'P 1'
#
loop_
_entity.id
_entity.type
_entity.pdbx_description
1 polymer ?
#
loop_
_entity_poly.entity_id
_entity_poly.type
_entity_poly.pdbx_seq_one_letter_code
_entity_poly.pdbx_strand_id
1 'polypeptide(L)'
;MNSNPVFAFYALKLLCYLLVLSSLVDVVHSAGIKDKCSTDADCKVVRSSCRPDGCQGYQCFCNKGYIYDRNKVTCEKAANVRESCTGGEKCLSIMAVCQNGICQCSKYFDYVESLQKCSFPKGNIIGEPCDTKDNCTEPTGSCLNGYCACGDGYRMKTEEEFWVDPQNTNECVISSFSLCK
;
A
#
# COMPACT_ATOMS: atom_id res chain seq x y z
N MET A 1 -18.75 -41.19 51.95
CA MET A 1 -18.10 -40.21 51.05
C MET A 1 -19.21 -39.50 50.30
N ASN A 2 -19.59 -38.30 50.77
CA ASN A 2 -20.79 -37.59 50.36
C ASN A 2 -20.42 -36.52 49.33
N SER A 3 -20.53 -36.85 48.04
CA SER A 3 -20.29 -35.92 46.94
C SER A 3 -21.49 -35.00 46.77
N ASN A 4 -21.35 -33.76 47.27
CA ASN A 4 -22.37 -32.73 47.29
C ASN A 4 -22.60 -32.18 45.85
N PRO A 5 -23.79 -32.34 45.25
CA PRO A 5 -24.05 -31.98 43.85
C PRO A 5 -24.12 -30.45 43.61
N VAL A 6 -24.09 -29.65 44.68
CA VAL A 6 -24.20 -28.20 44.61
C VAL A 6 -22.97 -27.55 43.95
N PHE A 7 -21.76 -28.09 44.15
CA PHE A 7 -20.52 -27.51 43.60
C PHE A 7 -20.42 -27.64 42.07
N ALA A 8 -21.01 -28.67 41.47
CA ALA A 8 -20.97 -28.87 40.02
C ALA A 8 -21.78 -27.82 39.24
N PHE A 9 -22.88 -27.33 39.83
CA PHE A 9 -23.74 -26.32 39.20
C PHE A 9 -23.13 -24.91 39.18
N TYR A 10 -22.34 -24.55 40.20
CA TYR A 10 -21.65 -23.26 40.24
C TYR A 10 -20.48 -23.21 39.25
N ALA A 11 -19.77 -24.33 39.05
CA ALA A 11 -18.69 -24.43 38.08
C ALA A 11 -19.18 -24.29 36.63
N LEU A 12 -20.33 -24.88 36.27
CA LEU A 12 -20.92 -24.73 34.93
C LEU A 12 -21.39 -23.31 34.64
N LYS A 13 -21.96 -22.61 35.63
CA LYS A 13 -22.39 -21.22 35.47
C LYS A 13 -21.21 -20.27 35.28
N LEU A 14 -20.09 -20.48 35.99
CA LEU A 14 -18.86 -19.69 35.81
C LEU A 14 -18.24 -19.91 34.43
N LEU A 15 -18.22 -21.16 33.94
CA LEU A 15 -17.73 -21.51 32.60
C LEU A 15 -18.57 -20.89 31.49
N CYS A 16 -19.91 -20.87 31.63
CA CYS A 16 -20.77 -20.14 30.68
C CYS A 16 -20.50 -18.63 30.73
N TYR A 17 -20.31 -18.03 31.91
CA TYR A 17 -20.05 -16.60 32.03
C TYR A 17 -18.68 -16.20 31.40
N LEU A 18 -17.66 -17.06 31.54
CA LEU A 18 -16.35 -16.87 30.91
C LEU A 18 -16.38 -17.05 29.38
N LEU A 19 -17.21 -17.97 28.86
CA LEU A 19 -17.39 -18.16 27.40
C LEU A 19 -18.23 -17.04 26.75
N VAL A 20 -19.17 -16.44 27.49
CA VAL A 20 -19.94 -15.28 27.02
C VAL A 20 -19.11 -13.99 27.08
N LEU A 21 -18.15 -13.88 28.02
CA LEU A 21 -17.23 -12.74 28.06
C LEU A 21 -16.15 -12.80 26.97
N SER A 22 -15.76 -13.98 26.47
CA SER A 22 -14.81 -14.09 25.36
C SER A 22 -15.40 -13.74 23.99
N SER A 23 -16.72 -13.57 23.89
CA SER A 23 -17.43 -13.24 22.63
C SER A 23 -17.79 -11.75 22.51
N LEU A 24 -17.40 -10.91 23.47
CA LEU A 24 -17.70 -9.47 23.47
C LEU A 24 -16.47 -8.57 23.32
N VAL A 25 -15.30 -9.16 23.05
CA VAL A 25 -14.12 -8.37 22.69
C VAL A 25 -13.95 -8.43 21.18
N ASP A 26 -14.96 -7.95 20.46
CA ASP A 26 -14.67 -7.26 19.20
C ASP A 26 -13.90 -6.01 19.62
N VAL A 27 -12.58 -6.16 19.77
CA VAL A 27 -11.71 -5.00 19.70
C VAL A 27 -12.05 -4.41 18.34
N VAL A 28 -12.82 -3.32 18.35
CA VAL A 28 -12.91 -2.38 17.24
C VAL A 28 -11.48 -1.85 17.09
N HIS A 29 -10.60 -2.66 16.54
CA HIS A 29 -9.35 -2.22 15.98
C HIS A 29 -9.82 -1.27 14.90
N SER A 30 -9.62 0.02 15.14
CA SER A 30 -9.74 1.04 14.11
C SER A 30 -8.97 0.51 12.91
N ALA A 31 -9.68 0.04 11.87
CA ALA A 31 -9.04 -0.50 10.69
C ALA A 31 -8.24 0.63 10.04
N GLY A 32 -6.94 0.58 10.24
CA GLY A 32 -5.95 1.48 9.66
C GLY A 32 -5.71 1.13 8.20
N ILE A 33 -4.82 1.90 7.55
CA ILE A 33 -4.43 1.60 6.18
C ILE A 33 -3.70 0.25 6.13
N LYS A 34 -4.08 -0.61 5.17
CA LYS A 34 -3.68 -2.02 4.99
C LYS A 34 -4.35 -3.04 5.93
N ASP A 35 -5.29 -2.62 6.79
CA ASP A 35 -6.10 -3.58 7.54
C ASP A 35 -7.19 -4.17 6.65
N LYS A 36 -7.58 -5.42 6.95
CA LYS A 36 -8.65 -6.11 6.22
C LYS A 36 -9.98 -5.39 6.40
N CYS A 37 -10.78 -5.36 5.35
CA CYS A 37 -12.11 -4.78 5.35
C CYS A 37 -13.06 -5.63 4.50
N SER A 38 -14.35 -5.43 4.70
CA SER A 38 -15.42 -5.96 3.84
C SER A 38 -16.19 -4.85 3.14
N THR A 39 -16.25 -3.66 3.75
CA THR A 39 -16.93 -2.48 3.21
C THR A 39 -16.12 -1.21 3.48
N ASP A 40 -16.39 -0.15 2.71
CA ASP A 40 -15.79 1.17 2.93
C ASP A 40 -16.04 1.71 4.36
N ALA A 41 -17.14 1.31 4.99
CA ALA A 41 -17.47 1.73 6.35
C ALA A 41 -16.52 1.15 7.41
N ASP A 42 -15.81 0.06 7.10
CA ASP A 42 -14.82 -0.54 7.99
C ASP A 42 -13.58 0.37 8.11
N CYS A 43 -13.25 1.09 7.04
CA CYS A 43 -12.06 1.93 6.95
C CYS A 43 -12.26 3.26 7.69
N LYS A 44 -11.66 3.38 8.88
CA LYS A 44 -11.87 4.53 9.78
C LYS A 44 -10.99 5.73 9.44
N VAL A 45 -9.95 5.52 8.63
CA VAL A 45 -9.06 6.60 8.18
C VAL A 45 -9.81 7.46 7.15
N VAL A 46 -9.85 8.77 7.38
CA VAL A 46 -10.49 9.70 6.45
C VAL A 46 -9.82 9.63 5.07
N ARG A 47 -10.63 9.61 4.00
CA ARG A 47 -10.22 9.43 2.60
C ARG A 47 -9.55 8.08 2.34
N SER A 48 -10.02 7.04 3.02
CA SER A 48 -9.73 5.66 2.66
C SER A 48 -11.02 4.92 2.30
N SER A 49 -10.87 3.88 1.48
CA SER A 49 -11.94 2.99 1.04
C SER A 49 -11.44 1.56 1.06
N CYS A 50 -12.38 0.62 1.13
CA CYS A 50 -12.11 -0.79 1.09
C CYS A 50 -11.88 -1.22 -0.35
N ARG A 51 -10.63 -1.55 -0.69
CA ARG A 51 -10.22 -1.84 -2.07
C ARG A 51 -9.51 -3.20 -2.13
N PRO A 52 -9.60 -3.90 -3.27
CA PRO A 52 -8.95 -5.19 -3.43
C PRO A 52 -7.42 -5.05 -3.34
N ASP A 53 -6.79 -5.93 -2.56
CA ASP A 53 -5.34 -6.15 -2.53
C ASP A 53 -5.03 -7.45 -3.28
N GLY A 54 -5.10 -7.37 -4.61
CA GLY A 54 -5.13 -8.57 -5.45
C GLY A 54 -6.39 -9.41 -5.25
N CYS A 55 -6.26 -10.74 -5.35
CA CYS A 55 -7.37 -11.68 -5.23
C CYS A 55 -7.47 -12.37 -3.86
N GLN A 56 -6.64 -11.97 -2.89
CA GLN A 56 -6.60 -12.60 -1.56
C GLN A 56 -7.52 -11.91 -0.54
N GLY A 57 -8.12 -10.79 -0.91
CA GLY A 57 -9.08 -10.07 -0.08
C GLY A 57 -9.05 -8.56 -0.30
N TYR A 58 -9.76 -7.86 0.57
CA TYR A 58 -9.88 -6.42 0.55
C TYR A 58 -9.19 -5.82 1.77
N GLN A 59 -8.55 -4.68 1.57
CA GLN A 59 -7.92 -3.89 2.63
C GLN A 59 -8.27 -2.41 2.48
N CYS A 60 -8.12 -1.68 3.57
CA CYS A 60 -8.29 -0.24 3.57
C CYS A 60 -7.10 0.44 2.90
N PHE A 61 -7.35 1.15 1.80
CA PHE A 61 -6.34 1.95 1.10
C PHE A 61 -6.79 3.40 0.99
N CYS A 62 -5.82 4.32 0.91
CA CYS A 62 -6.12 5.69 0.60
C CYS A 62 -6.81 5.80 -0.78
N ASN A 63 -7.72 6.77 -0.89
CA ASN A 63 -8.39 7.06 -2.15
C ASN A 63 -7.38 7.59 -3.18
N LYS A 64 -7.72 7.47 -4.47
CA LYS A 64 -6.90 8.01 -5.57
C LYS A 64 -6.53 9.47 -5.29
N GLY A 65 -5.26 9.81 -5.46
CA GLY A 65 -4.73 11.14 -5.14
C GLY A 65 -4.33 11.34 -3.68
N TYR A 66 -4.35 10.30 -2.84
CA TYR A 66 -3.89 10.35 -1.46
C TYR A 66 -2.89 9.23 -1.17
N ILE A 67 -1.91 9.50 -0.30
CA ILE A 67 -0.93 8.52 0.17
C ILE A 67 -0.88 8.51 1.69
N TYR A 68 -0.58 7.35 2.28
CA TYR A 68 -0.57 7.21 3.72
C TYR A 68 0.71 7.75 4.37
N ASP A 69 0.59 8.23 5.62
CA ASP A 69 1.73 8.62 6.43
C ASP A 69 2.56 7.39 6.87
N ARG A 70 3.73 7.60 7.50
CA ARG A 70 4.58 6.47 7.92
C ARG A 70 3.85 5.52 8.88
N ASN A 71 2.93 6.04 9.69
CA ASN A 71 2.21 5.28 10.69
C ASN A 71 0.89 4.70 10.17
N LYS A 72 0.53 4.92 8.89
CA LYS A 72 -0.69 4.37 8.26
C LYS A 72 -2.01 4.80 8.93
N VAL A 73 -2.00 5.95 9.59
CA VAL A 73 -3.15 6.50 10.34
C VAL A 73 -3.83 7.66 9.63
N THR A 74 -3.18 8.23 8.61
CA THR A 74 -3.72 9.36 7.83
C THR A 74 -3.47 9.17 6.35
N CYS A 75 -4.39 9.67 5.53
CA CYS A 75 -4.25 9.79 4.08
C CYS A 75 -4.06 11.26 3.71
N GLU A 76 -2.84 11.59 3.28
CA GLU A 76 -2.41 12.93 2.89
C GLU A 76 -2.50 13.08 1.38
N LYS A 77 -2.88 14.27 0.92
CA LYS A 77 -3.06 14.50 -0.52
C LYS A 77 -1.69 14.38 -1.22
N ALA A 78 -1.65 13.66 -2.33
CA ALA A 78 -0.44 13.41 -3.09
C ALA A 78 -0.16 14.57 -4.06
N ALA A 79 1.10 14.97 -4.18
CA ALA A 79 1.58 15.93 -5.18
C ALA A 79 2.69 15.28 -6.03
N ASN A 80 2.68 15.50 -7.34
CA ASN A 80 3.75 15.03 -8.21
C ASN A 80 5.05 15.79 -7.94
N VAL A 81 6.17 15.26 -8.42
CA VAL A 81 7.43 16.01 -8.35
C VAL A 81 7.31 17.28 -9.20
N ARG A 82 7.82 18.40 -8.68
CA ARG A 82 7.67 19.79 -9.17
C ARG A 82 6.30 20.44 -8.94
N GLU A 83 5.33 19.73 -8.38
CA GLU A 83 4.08 20.35 -7.94
C GLU A 83 4.21 20.97 -6.55
N SER A 84 3.30 21.90 -6.24
CA SER A 84 3.21 22.50 -4.92
C SER A 84 2.84 21.46 -3.86
N CYS A 85 3.45 21.60 -2.69
CA CYS A 85 3.15 20.80 -1.51
C CYS A 85 3.05 21.70 -0.28
N THR A 86 2.15 21.35 0.62
CA THR A 86 1.95 21.96 1.93
C THR A 86 2.25 20.95 3.03
N GLY A 87 2.32 21.38 4.29
CA GLY A 87 2.62 20.48 5.42
C GLY A 87 1.64 19.30 5.61
N GLY A 88 0.51 19.26 4.89
CA GLY A 88 -0.41 18.12 4.85
C GLY A 88 -0.52 17.44 3.47
N GLU A 89 0.28 17.86 2.49
CA GLU A 89 0.46 17.18 1.22
C GLU A 89 1.79 16.42 1.23
N LYS A 90 1.80 15.29 0.55
CA LYS A 90 2.94 14.40 0.50
C LYS A 90 3.35 14.18 -0.94
N CYS A 91 4.65 14.14 -1.18
CA CYS A 91 5.16 13.88 -2.53
C CYS A 91 4.88 12.43 -2.93
N LEU A 92 4.32 12.24 -4.13
CA LEU A 92 3.94 10.92 -4.65
C LEU A 92 5.17 10.00 -4.81
N SER A 93 6.31 10.58 -5.19
CA SER A 93 7.59 9.88 -5.25
C SER A 93 8.20 9.73 -3.85
N ILE A 94 8.46 8.50 -3.40
CA ILE A 94 9.09 8.22 -2.09
C ILE A 94 10.49 8.83 -1.93
N MET A 95 11.15 9.11 -3.06
CA MET A 95 12.48 9.72 -3.14
C MET A 95 12.41 11.25 -3.17
N ALA A 96 11.21 11.83 -3.22
CA ALA A 96 10.99 13.27 -3.18
C ALA A 96 10.66 13.76 -1.76
N VAL A 97 11.05 15.00 -1.48
CA VAL A 97 10.75 15.73 -0.26
C VAL A 97 10.06 17.04 -0.60
N CYS A 98 9.13 17.45 0.26
CA CYS A 98 8.52 18.77 0.16
C CYS A 98 9.53 19.82 0.65
N GLN A 99 10.12 20.59 -0.26
CA GLN A 99 11.11 21.62 0.04
C GLN A 99 10.68 22.94 -0.58
N ASN A 100 10.63 24.00 0.24
CA ASN A 100 10.16 25.33 -0.16
C ASN A 100 8.77 25.32 -0.80
N GLY A 101 7.88 24.45 -0.32
CA GLY A 101 6.50 24.33 -0.81
C GLY A 101 6.38 23.64 -2.18
N ILE A 102 7.44 22.95 -2.65
CA ILE A 102 7.46 22.19 -3.90
C ILE A 102 8.03 20.80 -3.66
N CYS A 103 7.44 19.78 -4.26
CA CYS A 103 7.99 18.43 -4.23
C CYS A 103 9.25 18.34 -5.09
N GLN A 104 10.39 18.03 -4.49
CA GLN A 104 11.70 17.97 -5.16
C GLN A 104 12.37 16.64 -4.86
N CYS A 105 13.10 16.08 -5.83
CA CYS A 105 13.91 14.90 -5.60
C CYS A 105 14.97 15.17 -4.53
N SER A 106 15.14 14.22 -3.61
CA SER A 106 16.20 14.31 -2.62
C SER A 106 17.57 14.29 -3.30
N LYS A 107 18.61 14.80 -2.63
CA LYS A 107 19.97 15.07 -3.16
C LYS A 107 20.64 13.98 -4.02
N TYR A 108 20.18 12.73 -3.97
CA TYR A 108 20.78 11.58 -4.66
C TYR A 108 19.88 10.95 -5.73
N PHE A 109 18.81 11.63 -6.12
CA PHE A 109 17.84 11.14 -7.09
C PHE A 109 17.58 12.19 -8.17
N ASP A 110 17.36 11.71 -9.39
CA ASP A 110 17.08 12.56 -10.53
C ASP A 110 15.58 12.61 -10.82
N TYR A 111 15.13 13.74 -11.34
CA TYR A 111 13.74 13.89 -11.78
C TYR A 111 13.59 13.31 -13.18
N VAL A 112 12.63 12.40 -13.34
CA VAL A 112 12.24 11.83 -14.62
C VAL A 112 10.93 12.49 -15.07
N GLU A 113 11.00 13.25 -16.15
CA GLU A 113 9.85 14.01 -16.66
C GLU A 113 8.72 13.11 -17.17
N SER A 114 9.05 12.01 -17.85
CA SER A 114 8.06 11.07 -18.40
C SER A 114 7.21 10.37 -17.33
N LEU A 115 7.76 10.19 -16.12
CA LEU A 115 7.07 9.56 -14.99
C LEU A 115 6.59 10.58 -13.95
N GLN A 116 7.00 11.85 -14.04
CA GLN A 116 6.83 12.88 -13.02
C GLN A 116 7.25 12.42 -11.60
N LYS A 117 8.27 11.56 -11.54
CA LYS A 117 8.79 10.92 -10.32
C LYS A 117 10.29 11.13 -10.21
N CYS A 118 10.85 10.69 -9.09
CA CYS A 118 12.29 10.61 -8.93
C CYS A 118 12.77 9.19 -9.16
N SER A 119 13.95 9.02 -9.75
CA SER A 119 14.60 7.75 -9.96
C SER A 119 16.04 7.78 -9.45
N PHE A 120 16.67 6.61 -9.38
CA PHE A 120 18.12 6.55 -9.19
C PHE A 120 18.83 7.23 -10.37
N PRO A 121 19.95 7.93 -10.12
CA PRO A 121 20.68 8.69 -11.14
C PRO A 121 21.43 7.79 -12.14
N LYS A 122 21.45 6.48 -11.87
CA LYS A 122 22.08 5.48 -12.73
C LYS A 122 21.06 4.42 -13.09
N GLY A 123 21.07 4.07 -14.37
CA GLY A 123 20.16 3.12 -14.96
C GLY A 123 18.98 3.81 -15.61
N ASN A 124 18.38 3.07 -16.53
CA ASN A 124 17.30 3.47 -17.40
C ASN A 124 16.00 2.92 -16.81
N ILE A 125 14.96 3.74 -16.82
CA ILE A 125 13.64 3.33 -16.36
C ILE A 125 12.90 2.56 -17.45
N ILE A 126 11.75 1.97 -17.13
CA ILE A 126 10.91 1.33 -18.13
C ILE A 126 10.54 2.33 -19.24
N GLY A 127 10.70 1.92 -20.50
CA GLY A 127 10.47 2.73 -21.70
C GLY A 127 11.72 3.42 -22.24
N GLU A 128 12.82 3.49 -21.48
CA GLU A 128 14.07 4.10 -21.95
C GLU A 128 14.96 3.09 -22.70
N PRO A 129 15.83 3.56 -23.62
CA PRO A 129 16.76 2.70 -24.34
C PRO A 129 17.69 1.92 -23.40
N CYS A 130 18.15 0.74 -23.80
CA CYS A 130 19.14 -0.04 -23.05
C CYS A 130 19.95 -0.94 -23.97
N ASP A 131 21.12 -1.36 -23.49
CA ASP A 131 21.96 -2.34 -24.17
C ASP A 131 21.95 -3.70 -23.45
N THR A 132 21.85 -3.67 -22.12
CA THR A 132 21.90 -4.85 -21.25
C THR A 132 20.85 -4.75 -20.15
N LYS A 133 20.52 -5.90 -19.53
CA LYS A 133 19.57 -5.95 -18.41
C LYS A 133 20.01 -5.06 -17.24
N ASP A 134 21.31 -4.99 -16.96
CA ASP A 134 21.87 -4.21 -15.84
C ASP A 134 21.72 -2.70 -16.05
N ASN A 135 21.38 -2.25 -17.26
CA ASN A 135 21.00 -0.87 -17.49
C ASN A 135 19.65 -0.54 -16.84
N CYS A 136 18.73 -1.48 -16.65
CA CYS A 136 17.38 -1.17 -16.20
C CYS A 136 17.28 -1.07 -14.66
N THR A 137 16.71 0.02 -14.14
CA THR A 137 16.59 0.23 -12.67
C THR A 137 15.49 -0.60 -12.02
N GLU A 138 14.48 -0.98 -12.80
CA GLU A 138 13.38 -1.82 -12.33
C GLU A 138 13.90 -3.23 -11.99
N PRO A 139 13.76 -3.73 -10.75
CA PRO A 139 14.31 -5.03 -10.36
C PRO A 139 13.80 -6.21 -11.19
N THR A 140 12.57 -6.09 -11.69
CA THR A 140 11.91 -7.09 -12.56
C THR A 140 11.94 -6.69 -14.03
N GLY A 141 12.72 -5.65 -14.36
CA GLY A 141 12.94 -5.17 -15.71
C GLY A 141 13.99 -5.99 -16.45
N SER A 142 13.93 -5.94 -17.77
CA SER A 142 14.92 -6.49 -18.68
C SER A 142 15.07 -5.59 -19.89
N CYS A 143 16.20 -5.71 -20.58
CA CYS A 143 16.41 -5.03 -21.84
C CYS A 143 15.79 -5.83 -22.98
N LEU A 144 14.63 -5.40 -23.48
CA LEU A 144 13.87 -6.07 -24.53
C LEU A 144 13.78 -5.16 -25.76
N ASN A 145 14.25 -5.66 -26.91
CA ASN A 145 14.28 -4.90 -28.18
C ASN A 145 15.00 -3.54 -28.06
N GLY A 146 16.02 -3.44 -27.21
CA GLY A 146 16.79 -2.22 -26.98
C GLY A 146 16.11 -1.19 -26.07
N TYR A 147 15.04 -1.57 -25.35
CA TYR A 147 14.37 -0.72 -24.36
C TYR A 147 14.13 -1.48 -23.06
N CYS A 148 14.21 -0.78 -21.93
CA CYS A 148 13.86 -1.34 -20.64
C CYS A 148 12.35 -1.62 -20.61
N ALA A 149 11.99 -2.87 -20.33
CA ALA A 149 10.62 -3.33 -20.25
C ALA A 149 10.47 -4.34 -19.11
N CYS A 150 9.24 -4.61 -18.68
CA CYS A 150 9.01 -5.69 -17.71
C CYS A 150 9.48 -7.02 -18.31
N GLY A 151 10.32 -7.74 -17.57
CA GLY A 151 10.89 -9.01 -18.02
C GLY A 151 9.87 -10.15 -18.07
N ASP A 152 10.34 -11.34 -18.43
CA ASP A 152 9.49 -12.52 -18.58
C ASP A 152 8.66 -12.81 -17.32
N GLY A 153 7.36 -13.01 -17.52
CA GLY A 153 6.41 -13.24 -16.43
C GLY A 153 5.93 -11.97 -15.73
N TYR A 154 6.36 -10.77 -16.14
CA TYR A 154 5.92 -9.49 -15.60
C TYR A 154 5.30 -8.58 -16.66
N ARG A 155 4.47 -7.64 -16.21
CA ARG A 155 3.84 -6.59 -17.02
C ARG A 155 3.84 -5.27 -16.27
N MET A 156 3.59 -4.18 -16.98
CA MET A 156 3.38 -2.87 -16.37
C MET A 156 2.16 -2.87 -15.45
N LYS A 157 2.25 -2.16 -14.32
CA LYS A 157 1.11 -1.84 -13.46
C LYS A 157 0.08 -1.03 -14.24
N THR A 158 -1.20 -1.28 -13.98
CA THR A 158 -2.26 -0.36 -14.41
C THR A 158 -2.34 0.83 -13.47
N GLU A 159 -3.08 1.87 -13.87
CA GLU A 159 -3.30 3.03 -13.00
C GLU A 159 -4.03 2.62 -11.69
N GLU A 160 -4.99 1.71 -11.76
CA GLU A 160 -5.73 1.23 -10.59
C GLU A 160 -4.80 0.50 -9.60
N GLU A 161 -3.88 -0.32 -10.13
CA GLU A 161 -2.87 -1.06 -9.36
C GLU A 161 -1.84 -0.13 -8.73
N PHE A 162 -1.41 0.91 -9.45
CA PHE A 162 -0.55 1.96 -8.92
C PHE A 162 -1.19 2.62 -7.69
N TRP A 163 -2.48 2.95 -7.75
CA TRP A 163 -3.18 3.60 -6.65
C TRP A 163 -3.55 2.68 -5.48
N VAL A 164 -3.26 1.37 -5.54
CA VAL A 164 -3.36 0.50 -4.35
C VAL A 164 -2.25 0.85 -3.36
N ASP A 165 -1.01 0.93 -3.83
CA ASP A 165 0.14 1.34 -3.02
C ASP A 165 1.09 2.23 -3.83
N PRO A 166 0.81 3.54 -3.93
CA PRO A 166 1.62 4.47 -4.73
C PRO A 166 3.03 4.67 -4.15
N GLN A 167 3.30 4.21 -2.93
CA GLN A 167 4.64 4.21 -2.33
C GLN A 167 5.48 3.02 -2.78
N ASN A 168 4.89 2.01 -3.43
CA ASN A 168 5.61 0.92 -4.07
C ASN A 168 6.16 1.39 -5.43
N THR A 169 7.47 1.61 -5.47
CA THR A 169 8.20 2.17 -6.61
C THR A 169 8.37 1.22 -7.80
N ASN A 170 8.05 -0.07 -7.65
CA ASN A 170 8.17 -1.00 -8.78
C ASN A 170 7.11 -0.64 -9.83
N GLU A 171 7.49 -0.54 -11.08
CA GLU A 171 6.56 -0.26 -12.19
C GLU A 171 5.99 -1.56 -12.79
N CYS A 172 6.65 -2.69 -12.52
CA CYS A 172 6.27 -4.01 -13.01
C CYS A 172 5.61 -4.87 -11.92
N VAL A 173 4.64 -5.69 -12.32
CA VAL A 173 3.94 -6.69 -11.50
C VAL A 173 3.90 -8.03 -12.23
N ILE A 174 3.78 -9.12 -11.47
CA ILE A 174 3.66 -10.48 -12.06
C ILE A 174 2.44 -10.49 -12.99
N SER A 175 2.56 -11.13 -14.15
CA SER A 175 1.53 -11.11 -15.21
C SER A 175 0.18 -11.68 -14.78
N SER A 176 0.19 -12.62 -13.82
CA SER A 176 -1.02 -13.21 -13.23
C SER A 176 -1.65 -12.36 -12.13
N PHE A 177 -0.98 -11.30 -11.67
CA PHE A 177 -1.57 -10.37 -10.71
C PHE A 177 -2.75 -9.64 -11.35
N SER A 178 -3.81 -9.43 -10.59
CA SER A 178 -4.91 -8.55 -10.94
C SER A 178 -5.65 -8.13 -9.67
N LEU A 179 -6.25 -6.95 -9.70
CA LEU A 179 -7.21 -6.54 -8.69
C LEU A 179 -8.52 -7.28 -8.96
N CYS A 180 -8.85 -8.28 -8.15
CA CYS A 180 -10.12 -8.96 -8.25
C CYS A 180 -11.26 -7.97 -7.98
N LYS A 181 -12.29 -7.98 -8.82
CA LYS A 181 -13.50 -7.14 -8.68
C LYS A 181 -14.60 -7.88 -7.94
#